data_AF-A0A9D9R0Y1-F1
#
_entry.id   AF-A0A9D9R0Y1-F1
#
_cell.length_a   1.000
_cell.length_b   1.000
_cell.length_c   1.000
_cell.angle_alpha   90.00
_cell.angle_beta   90.00
_cell.angle_gamma   90.00
#
_symmetry.space_group_name_H-M   'P 1'
#
loop_
_entity.id
_entity.type
_entity.pdbx_description
1 polymer ?
#
loop_
_entity_poly.entity_id
_entity_poly.type
_entity_poly.pdbx_seq_one_letter_code
_entity_poly.pdbx_strand_id
1 'polypeptide(L)'
;MSYLDLTDNQLNPQGYWDQPLDGLHPPLASELALFDQNGYDLTDLEQRYAKVNLTSFHAHREHRHAVKAPWFTQLDRVEGAVLNHSLLFERKGYSGEALEQLERWAKTNPLVYKIIKMRPKWGLDFSMDYADRAGNVFEVLHWEYDGFDFDEVAERKQQLDPKLAAIDWDDAAAAILKRKDQWHHLDFFAQSDWKCSYFGIVKERFKMVIWE
;
A
#
# COMPACT_ATOMS: atom_id res chain seq x y z
N MET A 1 14.64 -22.45 7.75
CA MET A 1 15.45 -21.22 7.58
C MET A 1 14.48 -20.17 7.08
N SER A 2 14.45 -18.97 7.69
CA SER A 2 13.64 -17.88 7.14
C SER A 2 14.24 -17.46 5.80
N TYR A 3 13.39 -17.40 4.78
CA TYR A 3 13.70 -16.94 3.42
C TYR A 3 13.02 -15.60 3.14
N LEU A 4 12.60 -14.91 4.20
CA LEU A 4 11.97 -13.61 4.18
C LEU A 4 12.86 -12.66 4.99
N ASP A 5 13.33 -11.62 4.33
CA ASP A 5 14.22 -10.60 4.89
C ASP A 5 13.41 -9.33 5.14
N LEU A 6 13.45 -8.82 6.37
CA LEU A 6 12.91 -7.51 6.72
C LEU A 6 13.85 -6.43 6.19
N THR A 7 13.30 -5.41 5.51
CA THR A 7 14.09 -4.27 5.05
C THR A 7 14.21 -3.18 6.11
N ASP A 8 15.20 -2.30 5.94
CA ASP A 8 15.38 -1.11 6.80
C ASP A 8 14.45 0.07 6.40
N ASN A 9 13.57 -0.11 5.41
CA ASN A 9 12.69 0.94 4.94
C ASN A 9 11.68 1.37 6.03
N GLN A 10 11.43 2.68 6.10
CA GLN A 10 10.49 3.27 7.05
C GLN A 10 9.48 4.15 6.31
N LEU A 11 8.28 4.25 6.86
CA LEU A 11 7.29 5.24 6.45
C LEU A 11 7.78 6.65 6.83
N ASN A 12 7.57 7.63 5.95
CA ASN A 12 7.88 9.02 6.21
C ASN A 12 6.75 9.71 7.00
N PRO A 13 7.01 10.23 8.22
CA PRO A 13 6.00 10.93 9.03
C PRO A 13 5.51 12.24 8.40
N GLN A 14 6.28 12.84 7.49
CA GLN A 14 5.85 14.04 6.78
C GLN A 14 4.70 13.68 5.82
N GLY A 15 3.47 13.99 6.25
CA GLY A 15 2.24 13.67 5.50
C GLY A 15 1.92 14.62 4.35
N TYR A 16 2.59 15.77 4.27
CA TYR A 16 2.24 16.84 3.33
C TYR A 16 3.42 17.26 2.46
N TRP A 17 3.13 17.57 1.19
CA TRP A 17 4.05 18.29 0.30
C TRP A 17 3.79 19.80 0.39
N ASP A 18 4.86 20.58 0.49
CA ASP A 18 4.81 22.04 0.66
C ASP A 18 5.45 22.83 -0.48
N GLN A 19 6.34 22.21 -1.27
CA GLN A 19 7.01 22.87 -2.39
C GLN A 19 6.10 22.94 -3.62
N PRO A 20 5.88 24.14 -4.20
CA PRO A 20 5.08 24.33 -5.41
C PRO A 20 5.85 23.87 -6.65
N LEU A 21 5.13 23.75 -7.77
CA LEU A 21 5.74 23.55 -9.09
C LEU A 21 6.17 24.90 -9.68
N ASP A 22 7.22 24.94 -10.50
CA ASP A 22 7.68 26.16 -11.19
C ASP A 22 6.65 26.73 -12.19
N GLY A 23 5.72 25.90 -12.66
CA GLY A 23 4.71 26.28 -13.64
C GLY A 23 3.64 27.21 -13.06
N LEU A 24 3.17 28.19 -13.86
CA LEU A 24 2.06 29.07 -13.47
C LEU A 24 0.70 28.61 -14.01
N HIS A 25 0.69 27.70 -14.98
CA HIS A 25 -0.54 27.28 -15.66
C HIS A 25 -1.29 26.18 -14.90
N PRO A 26 -2.63 26.26 -14.82
CA PRO A 26 -3.44 25.18 -14.28
C PRO A 26 -3.22 23.85 -15.02
N PRO A 27 -3.33 22.70 -14.34
CA PRO A 27 -3.21 21.39 -14.96
C PRO A 27 -4.40 21.10 -15.87
N LEU A 28 -4.17 20.29 -16.89
CA LEU A 28 -5.20 19.74 -17.75
C LEU A 28 -6.03 18.69 -17.01
N ALA A 29 -7.26 18.45 -17.44
CA ALA A 29 -8.12 17.40 -16.86
C ALA A 29 -7.51 15.99 -16.99
N SER A 30 -6.73 15.73 -18.05
CA SER A 30 -6.03 14.46 -18.25
C SER A 30 -5.00 14.18 -17.16
N GLU A 31 -4.39 15.21 -16.59
CA GLU A 31 -3.37 15.07 -15.54
C GLU A 31 -3.96 14.72 -14.17
N LEU A 32 -5.29 14.75 -14.05
CA LEU A 32 -6.09 14.38 -12.88
C LEU A 32 -6.97 13.15 -13.17
N ALA A 33 -6.78 12.51 -14.33
CA ALA A 33 -7.56 11.34 -14.74
C ALA A 33 -7.20 10.12 -13.89
N LEU A 34 -8.12 9.15 -13.83
CA LEU A 34 -7.95 7.90 -13.08
C LEU A 34 -7.57 8.11 -11.60
N PHE A 35 -8.02 9.24 -11.02
CA PHE A 35 -7.81 9.54 -9.60
C PHE A 35 -8.27 8.37 -8.74
N ASP A 36 -7.30 7.79 -8.03
CA ASP A 36 -7.54 6.72 -7.09
C ASP A 36 -8.15 7.30 -5.82
N GLN A 37 -9.34 6.87 -5.44
CA GLN A 37 -10.07 7.45 -4.31
C GLN A 37 -9.70 6.80 -2.97
N ASN A 38 -9.15 5.60 -3.01
CA ASN A 38 -8.99 4.79 -1.83
C ASN A 38 -7.68 3.99 -1.79
N GLY A 39 -6.92 3.91 -2.87
CA GLY A 39 -5.57 3.37 -2.90
C GLY A 39 -4.49 4.45 -2.95
N TYR A 40 -3.35 4.08 -3.51
CA TYR A 40 -2.09 4.83 -3.47
C TYR A 40 -1.60 5.27 -4.86
N ASP A 41 -2.38 5.04 -5.92
CA ASP A 41 -1.99 5.45 -7.27
C ASP A 41 -1.99 6.99 -7.38
N LEU A 42 -0.85 7.54 -7.78
CA LEU A 42 -0.64 8.96 -8.04
C LEU A 42 -1.11 9.31 -9.44
N THR A 43 -1.89 10.38 -9.54
CA THR A 43 -2.12 11.08 -10.82
C THR A 43 -0.82 11.68 -11.37
N ASP A 44 -0.82 12.07 -12.65
CA ASP A 44 0.34 12.73 -13.26
C ASP A 44 0.71 14.03 -12.53
N LEU A 45 -0.29 14.74 -12.02
CA LEU A 45 -0.07 15.92 -11.19
C LEU A 45 0.60 15.57 -9.85
N GLU A 46 0.11 14.56 -9.13
CA GLU A 46 0.74 14.09 -7.88
C GLU A 46 2.20 13.65 -8.11
N GLN A 47 2.49 12.96 -9.22
CA GLN A 47 3.85 12.56 -9.59
C GLN A 47 4.79 13.75 -9.80
N ARG A 48 4.31 14.88 -10.36
CA ARG A 48 5.13 16.10 -10.50
C ARG A 48 5.49 16.70 -9.15
N TYR A 49 4.54 16.73 -8.22
CA TYR A 49 4.79 17.20 -6.85
C TYR A 49 5.76 16.29 -6.09
N ALA A 50 5.63 14.97 -6.25
CA ALA A 50 6.57 14.02 -5.67
C ALA A 50 8.02 14.32 -6.10
N LYS A 51 8.26 14.63 -7.39
CA LYS A 51 9.61 14.97 -7.89
C LYS A 51 10.20 16.21 -7.24
N VAL A 52 9.44 17.31 -7.18
CA VAL A 52 9.97 18.57 -6.62
C VAL A 52 10.12 18.49 -5.10
N ASN A 53 9.33 17.65 -4.43
CA ASN A 53 9.43 17.36 -3.01
C ASN A 53 10.37 16.17 -2.71
N LEU A 54 11.28 15.83 -3.64
CA LEU A 54 12.32 14.81 -3.48
C LEU A 54 11.82 13.44 -2.96
N THR A 55 10.58 13.09 -3.33
CA THR A 55 9.93 11.84 -2.96
C THR A 55 10.02 10.85 -4.11
N SER A 56 10.67 9.71 -3.87
CA SER A 56 10.72 8.61 -4.83
C SER A 56 9.34 7.97 -5.01
N PHE A 57 8.98 7.65 -6.25
CA PHE A 57 7.79 6.87 -6.58
C PHE A 57 8.13 5.85 -7.65
N HIS A 58 7.41 4.73 -7.64
CA HIS A 58 7.69 3.59 -8.52
C HIS A 58 6.41 3.08 -9.18
N ALA A 59 6.58 2.41 -10.33
CA ALA A 59 5.48 1.72 -10.97
C ALA A 59 4.91 0.64 -10.03
N HIS A 60 3.61 0.71 -9.72
CA HIS A 60 2.84 -0.31 -9.02
C HIS A 60 2.38 -1.42 -9.98
N ARG A 61 2.00 -1.03 -11.21
CA ARG A 61 1.90 -1.85 -12.45
C ARG A 61 2.47 -0.99 -13.57
N GLU A 62 2.76 -1.51 -14.77
CA GLU A 62 3.44 -0.77 -15.87
C GLU A 62 2.89 0.66 -16.16
N HIS A 63 1.64 0.97 -15.75
CA HIS A 63 0.97 2.26 -15.95
C HIS A 63 0.60 3.04 -14.66
N ARG A 64 0.92 2.54 -13.46
CA ARG A 64 0.46 3.14 -12.17
C ARG A 64 1.64 3.48 -11.31
N HIS A 65 1.65 4.64 -10.66
CA HIS A 65 2.79 5.09 -9.84
C HIS A 65 2.37 5.31 -8.40
N ALA A 66 3.16 4.87 -7.43
CA ALA A 66 2.89 5.08 -6.00
C ALA A 66 4.18 5.45 -5.25
N VAL A 67 4.05 6.22 -4.16
CA VAL A 67 5.13 6.36 -3.18
C VAL A 67 5.14 5.06 -2.37
N LYS A 68 6.15 4.23 -2.62
CA LYS A 68 6.26 2.91 -2.00
C LYS A 68 7.71 2.48 -1.80
N ALA A 69 7.92 1.64 -0.80
CA ALA A 69 9.17 0.94 -0.57
C ALA A 69 8.89 -0.52 -0.23
N PRO A 70 9.80 -1.47 -0.55
CA PRO A 70 9.67 -2.84 -0.07
C PRO A 70 9.60 -2.87 1.46
N TRP A 71 8.70 -3.69 2.03
CA TRP A 71 8.65 -3.90 3.47
C TRP A 71 9.43 -5.16 3.84
N PHE A 72 9.08 -6.29 3.25
CA PHE A 72 9.88 -7.52 3.24
C PHE A 72 10.35 -7.85 1.82
N THR A 73 11.45 -8.57 1.71
CA THR A 73 11.94 -9.14 0.46
C THR A 73 12.19 -10.64 0.60
N GLN A 74 12.16 -11.34 -0.52
CA GLN A 74 12.47 -12.76 -0.61
C GLN A 74 13.29 -12.99 -1.88
N LEU A 75 14.27 -13.88 -1.82
CA LEU A 75 14.97 -14.36 -3.01
C LEU A 75 14.01 -15.14 -3.90
N ASP A 76 14.12 -14.99 -5.22
CA ASP A 76 13.23 -15.64 -6.19
C ASP A 76 13.07 -17.15 -5.91
N ARG A 77 11.81 -17.56 -5.80
CA ARG A 77 11.39 -18.95 -5.60
C ARG A 77 10.27 -19.29 -6.57
N VAL A 78 10.20 -20.57 -6.94
CA VAL A 78 9.21 -21.11 -7.89
C VAL A 78 8.29 -22.16 -7.26
N GLU A 79 8.52 -22.48 -5.98
CA GLU A 79 7.80 -23.54 -5.26
C GLU A 79 7.85 -23.27 -3.73
N GLY A 80 6.78 -23.70 -3.06
CA GLY A 80 6.51 -23.42 -1.66
C GLY A 80 5.81 -22.08 -1.48
N ALA A 81 6.05 -21.45 -0.33
CA ALA A 81 5.60 -20.10 -0.02
C ALA A 81 6.43 -19.06 -0.79
N VAL A 82 5.74 -18.29 -1.63
CA VAL A 82 6.29 -17.27 -2.52
C VAL A 82 5.70 -15.92 -2.13
N LEU A 83 6.58 -14.97 -1.79
CA LEU A 83 6.20 -13.59 -1.51
C LEU A 83 5.73 -12.96 -2.81
N ASN A 84 4.43 -12.67 -2.89
CA ASN A 84 3.85 -12.01 -4.04
C ASN A 84 4.23 -10.52 -4.01
N HIS A 85 3.99 -9.87 -2.88
CA HIS A 85 4.46 -8.50 -2.62
C HIS A 85 4.50 -8.22 -1.13
N SER A 86 5.35 -7.26 -0.75
CA SER A 86 5.35 -6.68 0.59
C SER A 86 5.82 -5.23 0.51
N LEU A 87 4.95 -4.29 0.82
CA LEU A 87 5.13 -2.88 0.51
C LEU A 87 4.71 -1.99 1.68
N LEU A 88 5.49 -0.93 1.87
CA LEU A 88 5.11 0.27 2.61
C LEU A 88 4.56 1.27 1.60
N PHE A 89 3.41 1.87 1.88
CA PHE A 89 2.75 2.83 1.01
C PHE A 89 2.54 4.18 1.67
N GLU A 90 2.64 5.24 0.86
CA GLU A 90 2.38 6.60 1.29
C GLU A 90 1.58 7.35 0.22
N ARG A 91 0.72 8.25 0.66
CA ARG A 91 0.08 9.24 -0.19
C ARG A 91 -0.06 10.54 0.57
N LYS A 92 0.38 11.64 -0.04
CA LYS A 92 0.59 12.91 0.65
C LYS A 92 -0.56 13.87 0.41
N GLY A 93 -0.90 14.64 1.43
CA GLY A 93 -1.72 15.84 1.28
C GLY A 93 -0.87 17.04 0.81
N TYR A 94 -1.50 18.21 0.71
CA TYR A 94 -0.83 19.45 0.31
C TYR A 94 -0.94 20.52 1.40
N SER A 95 0.15 21.25 1.62
CA SER A 95 0.23 22.39 2.55
C SER A 95 1.08 23.52 1.96
N GLY A 96 1.16 24.66 2.66
CA GLY A 96 2.07 25.76 2.29
C GLY A 96 1.88 26.27 0.86
N GLU A 97 2.98 26.63 0.20
CA GLU A 97 2.98 27.22 -1.14
C GLU A 97 2.42 26.26 -2.21
N ALA A 98 2.62 24.94 -2.05
CA ALA A 98 2.00 23.93 -2.90
C ALA A 98 0.46 24.01 -2.84
N LEU A 99 -0.13 24.08 -1.63
CA LEU A 99 -1.57 24.21 -1.47
C LEU A 99 -2.09 25.53 -2.07
N GLU A 100 -1.41 26.65 -1.82
CA GLU A 100 -1.77 27.95 -2.39
C GLU A 100 -1.74 27.95 -3.93
N GLN A 101 -0.78 27.24 -4.53
CA GLN A 101 -0.73 27.04 -5.98
C GLN A 101 -1.94 26.23 -6.47
N LEU A 102 -2.26 25.12 -5.81
CA LEU A 102 -3.41 24.28 -6.17
C LEU A 102 -4.73 25.04 -6.04
N GLU A 103 -4.92 25.81 -4.97
CA GLU A 103 -6.13 26.61 -4.76
C GLU A 103 -6.31 27.69 -5.84
N ARG A 104 -5.22 28.31 -6.30
CA ARG A 104 -5.25 29.22 -7.45
C ARG A 104 -5.69 28.50 -8.72
N TRP A 105 -5.15 27.32 -9.00
CA TRP A 105 -5.52 26.52 -10.17
C TRP A 105 -6.95 25.97 -10.11
N ALA A 106 -7.44 25.65 -8.91
CA ALA A 106 -8.78 25.13 -8.72
C ALA A 106 -9.89 26.11 -9.12
N LYS A 107 -9.60 27.42 -9.13
CA LYS A 107 -10.51 28.47 -9.66
C LYS A 107 -10.75 28.31 -11.17
N THR A 108 -9.79 27.74 -11.90
CA THR A 108 -9.89 27.49 -13.35
C THR A 108 -10.27 26.04 -13.66
N ASN A 109 -9.69 25.08 -12.94
CA ASN A 109 -9.98 23.65 -13.08
C ASN A 109 -10.44 23.05 -11.74
N PRO A 110 -11.76 22.96 -11.48
CA PRO A 110 -12.28 22.44 -10.23
C PRO A 110 -11.90 20.98 -9.92
N LEU A 111 -11.43 20.20 -10.89
CA LEU A 111 -10.94 18.83 -10.63
C LEU A 111 -9.73 18.82 -9.69
N VAL A 112 -8.99 19.93 -9.60
CA VAL A 112 -7.88 20.09 -8.66
C VAL A 112 -8.34 19.92 -7.20
N TYR A 113 -9.61 20.20 -6.89
CA TYR A 113 -10.13 19.94 -5.54
C TYR A 113 -10.04 18.47 -5.12
N LYS A 114 -9.98 17.51 -6.06
CA LYS A 114 -9.78 16.10 -5.74
C LYS A 114 -8.46 15.87 -5.00
N ILE A 115 -7.39 16.57 -5.38
CA ILE A 115 -6.10 16.42 -4.70
C ILE A 115 -5.96 17.35 -3.49
N ILE A 116 -6.58 18.55 -3.53
CA ILE A 116 -6.60 19.47 -2.38
C ILE A 116 -7.29 18.84 -1.17
N LYS A 117 -8.37 18.09 -1.39
CA LYS A 117 -9.18 17.50 -0.31
C LYS A 117 -8.62 16.18 0.23
N MET A 118 -7.47 15.73 -0.26
CA MET A 118 -6.82 14.54 0.28
C MET A 118 -6.25 14.82 1.66
N ARG A 119 -6.52 13.92 2.60
CA ARG A 119 -5.70 13.79 3.81
C ARG A 119 -4.53 12.83 3.56
N PRO A 120 -3.40 13.01 4.26
CA PRO A 120 -2.28 12.07 4.18
C PRO A 120 -2.71 10.65 4.56
N LYS A 121 -2.15 9.66 3.87
CA LYS A 121 -2.48 8.24 4.05
C LYS A 121 -1.20 7.41 4.06
N TRP A 122 -1.10 6.45 4.97
CA TRP A 122 -0.02 5.47 5.06
C TRP A 122 -0.61 4.06 5.00
N GLY A 123 0.13 3.11 4.44
CA GLY A 123 -0.36 1.76 4.20
C GLY A 123 0.73 0.71 4.40
N LEU A 124 0.30 -0.45 4.89
CA LEU A 124 1.09 -1.67 4.99
C LEU A 124 0.41 -2.73 4.15
N ASP A 125 1.15 -3.38 3.26
CA ASP A 125 0.63 -4.40 2.36
C ASP A 125 1.57 -5.61 2.38
N PHE A 126 1.03 -6.79 2.65
CA PHE A 126 1.77 -8.04 2.68
C PHE A 126 0.95 -9.15 2.03
N SER A 127 1.54 -9.82 1.05
CA SER A 127 0.92 -10.96 0.36
C SER A 127 1.91 -12.09 0.15
N MET A 128 1.54 -13.26 0.67
CA MET A 128 2.26 -14.53 0.54
C MET A 128 1.34 -15.53 -0.15
N ASP A 129 1.83 -16.10 -1.25
CA ASP A 129 1.17 -17.17 -2.00
C ASP A 129 1.86 -18.52 -1.75
N TYR A 130 1.19 -19.60 -2.12
CA TYR A 130 1.76 -20.94 -2.15
C TYR A 130 1.54 -21.58 -3.51
N ALA A 131 2.58 -22.22 -4.05
CA ALA A 131 2.50 -23.05 -5.24
C ALA A 131 3.40 -24.29 -5.10
N ASP A 132 2.93 -25.47 -5.54
CA ASP A 132 3.75 -26.69 -5.57
C ASP A 132 3.63 -27.49 -6.87
N ARG A 133 4.50 -28.48 -7.04
CA ARG A 133 4.49 -29.41 -8.20
C ARG A 133 3.27 -30.32 -8.27
N ALA A 134 2.49 -30.45 -7.19
CA ALA A 134 1.23 -31.17 -7.20
C ALA A 134 0.07 -30.31 -7.75
N GLY A 135 0.32 -29.03 -8.02
CA GLY A 135 -0.66 -28.09 -8.54
C GLY A 135 -1.51 -27.44 -7.43
N ASN A 136 -1.11 -27.55 -6.17
CA ASN A 136 -1.74 -26.76 -5.12
C ASN A 136 -1.33 -25.31 -5.29
N VAL A 137 -2.31 -24.42 -5.44
CA VAL A 137 -2.11 -22.97 -5.54
C VAL A 137 -3.16 -22.26 -4.71
N PHE A 138 -2.73 -21.38 -3.82
CA PHE A 138 -3.62 -20.53 -3.02
C PHE A 138 -2.83 -19.40 -2.35
N GLU A 139 -3.54 -18.35 -1.98
CA GLU A 139 -3.01 -17.27 -1.14
C GLU A 139 -2.89 -17.77 0.31
N VAL A 140 -1.69 -17.72 0.89
CA VAL A 140 -1.45 -18.10 2.30
C VAL A 140 -1.95 -16.99 3.23
N LEU A 141 -1.59 -15.75 2.91
CA LEU A 141 -2.06 -14.54 3.58
C LEU A 141 -2.01 -13.38 2.59
N HIS A 142 -3.10 -12.64 2.47
CA HIS A 142 -3.09 -11.25 2.04
C HIS A 142 -3.52 -10.41 3.23
N TRP A 143 -2.78 -9.35 3.50
CA TRP A 143 -3.05 -8.46 4.61
C TRP A 143 -2.69 -7.02 4.26
N GLU A 144 -3.73 -6.16 4.22
CA GLU A 144 -3.60 -4.72 4.00
C GLU A 144 -4.07 -3.92 5.23
N TYR A 145 -3.32 -2.87 5.58
CA TYR A 145 -3.67 -1.94 6.65
C TYR A 145 -3.32 -0.50 6.31
N ASP A 146 -4.36 0.23 5.97
CA ASP A 146 -4.38 1.65 5.68
C ASP A 146 -4.67 2.48 6.92
N GLY A 147 -4.11 3.68 7.02
CA GLY A 147 -4.49 4.66 8.03
C GLY A 147 -4.21 6.10 7.59
N PHE A 148 -4.90 7.03 8.24
CA PHE A 148 -4.69 8.48 8.06
C PHE A 148 -3.89 9.09 9.21
N ASP A 149 -3.49 8.28 10.19
CA ASP A 149 -2.64 8.64 11.31
C ASP A 149 -1.32 7.89 11.19
N PHE A 150 -0.20 8.63 11.15
CA PHE A 150 1.12 8.03 10.98
C PHE A 150 1.50 7.14 12.17
N ASP A 151 1.31 7.63 13.39
CA ASP A 151 1.76 6.93 14.60
C ASP A 151 1.02 5.60 14.76
N GLU A 152 -0.28 5.58 14.44
CA GLU A 152 -1.10 4.37 14.45
C GLU A 152 -0.60 3.31 13.45
N VAL A 153 -0.29 3.71 12.21
CA VAL A 153 0.20 2.79 11.18
C VAL A 153 1.63 2.34 11.50
N ALA A 154 2.48 3.23 12.01
CA ALA A 154 3.83 2.92 12.43
C ALA A 154 3.86 1.95 13.62
N GLU A 155 2.99 2.14 14.61
CA GLU A 155 2.81 1.20 15.73
C GLU A 155 2.36 -0.17 15.21
N ARG A 156 1.41 -0.19 14.27
CA ARG A 156 0.94 -1.44 13.67
C ARG A 156 2.05 -2.18 12.95
N LYS A 157 2.92 -1.48 12.22
CA LYS A 157 4.11 -2.06 11.59
C LYS A 157 5.03 -2.69 12.63
N GLN A 158 5.37 -1.95 13.70
CA GLN A 158 6.23 -2.46 14.77
C GLN A 158 5.66 -3.71 15.45
N GLN A 159 4.34 -3.81 15.60
CA GLN A 159 3.67 -5.00 16.16
C GLN A 159 3.73 -6.22 15.22
N LEU A 160 3.74 -6.02 13.90
CA LEU A 160 3.67 -7.10 12.91
C LEU A 160 5.02 -7.53 12.37
N ASP A 161 6.01 -6.64 12.29
CA ASP A 161 7.38 -6.95 11.88
C ASP A 161 7.92 -8.26 12.51
N PRO A 162 7.96 -8.41 13.85
CA PRO A 162 8.49 -9.62 14.47
C PRO A 162 7.56 -10.84 14.29
N LYS A 163 6.25 -10.63 14.15
CA LYS A 163 5.28 -11.73 13.95
C LYS A 163 5.47 -12.35 12.57
N LEU A 164 5.48 -11.53 11.52
CA LEU A 164 5.61 -11.99 10.13
C LEU A 164 7.00 -12.59 9.87
N ALA A 165 8.06 -12.02 10.45
CA ALA A 165 9.42 -12.52 10.35
C ALA A 165 9.64 -13.90 11.02
N ALA A 166 8.84 -14.22 12.04
CA ALA A 166 8.96 -15.48 12.79
C ALA A 166 8.19 -16.66 12.17
N ILE A 167 7.33 -16.41 11.18
CA ILE A 167 6.51 -17.45 10.56
C ILE A 167 7.36 -18.32 9.62
N ASP A 168 7.29 -19.64 9.81
CA ASP A 168 7.67 -20.60 8.77
C ASP A 168 6.52 -20.69 7.75
N TRP A 169 6.65 -19.98 6.64
CA TRP A 169 5.56 -19.82 5.67
C TRP A 169 5.25 -21.12 4.91
N ASP A 170 6.22 -22.02 4.76
CA ASP A 170 6.03 -23.32 4.11
C ASP A 170 5.22 -24.25 5.03
N ASP A 171 5.56 -24.28 6.33
CA ASP A 171 4.77 -25.01 7.34
C ASP A 171 3.36 -24.43 7.49
N ALA A 172 3.24 -23.10 7.55
CA ALA A 172 1.96 -22.41 7.64
C ALA A 172 1.06 -22.72 6.43
N ALA A 173 1.61 -22.68 5.22
CA ALA A 173 0.88 -23.04 4.01
C ALA A 173 0.41 -24.50 4.04
N ALA A 174 1.28 -25.43 4.42
CA ALA A 174 0.90 -26.85 4.55
C ALA A 174 -0.21 -27.06 5.60
N ALA A 175 -0.19 -26.31 6.70
CA ALA A 175 -1.22 -26.36 7.72
C ALA A 175 -2.55 -25.71 7.27
N ILE A 176 -2.52 -24.61 6.51
CA ILE A 176 -3.70 -23.97 5.93
C ILE A 176 -4.34 -24.86 4.87
N LEU A 177 -3.54 -25.51 4.02
CA LEU A 177 -4.03 -26.44 2.99
C LEU A 177 -4.78 -27.63 3.60
N LYS A 178 -4.33 -28.15 4.75
CA LYS A 178 -5.03 -29.21 5.49
C LYS A 178 -6.40 -28.77 6.02
N ARG A 179 -6.66 -27.46 6.11
CA ARG A 179 -7.91 -26.85 6.59
C ARG A 179 -8.71 -26.21 5.45
N LYS A 180 -8.44 -26.57 4.19
CA LYS A 180 -9.03 -25.98 2.99
C LYS A 180 -10.56 -25.97 3.01
N ASP A 181 -11.17 -27.02 3.57
CA ASP A 181 -12.61 -27.14 3.75
C ASP A 181 -13.21 -26.02 4.63
N GLN A 182 -12.43 -25.45 5.55
CA GLN A 182 -12.89 -24.40 6.47
C GLN A 182 -12.97 -23.01 5.83
N TRP A 183 -12.18 -22.74 4.79
CA TRP A 183 -12.02 -21.38 4.26
C TRP A 183 -12.27 -21.25 2.76
N HIS A 184 -11.97 -22.26 1.95
CA HIS A 184 -11.96 -22.10 0.48
C HIS A 184 -13.35 -21.80 -0.13
N HIS A 185 -14.42 -22.14 0.58
CA HIS A 185 -15.80 -21.89 0.16
C HIS A 185 -16.31 -20.50 0.61
N LEU A 186 -15.55 -19.79 1.45
CA LEU A 186 -15.92 -18.49 1.97
C LEU A 186 -15.70 -17.40 0.91
N ASP A 187 -16.41 -16.28 1.05
CA ASP A 187 -16.11 -15.09 0.27
C ASP A 187 -14.77 -14.46 0.67
N PHE A 188 -14.34 -13.45 -0.10
CA PHE A 188 -13.06 -12.78 0.09
C PHE A 188 -12.84 -12.29 1.55
N PHE A 189 -13.82 -11.60 2.13
CA PHE A 189 -13.66 -10.99 3.45
C PHE A 189 -13.65 -12.07 4.55
N ALA A 190 -14.48 -13.10 4.41
CA ALA A 190 -14.50 -14.21 5.35
C ALA A 190 -13.23 -15.07 5.26
N GLN A 191 -12.62 -15.23 4.07
CA GLN A 191 -11.30 -15.85 3.94
C GLN A 191 -10.21 -15.01 4.62
N SER A 192 -10.19 -13.70 4.38
CA SER A 192 -9.25 -12.78 5.02
C SER A 192 -9.37 -12.82 6.55
N ASP A 193 -10.60 -12.74 7.09
CA ASP A 193 -10.86 -12.85 8.52
C ASP A 193 -10.39 -14.18 9.12
N TRP A 194 -10.63 -15.29 8.42
CA TRP A 194 -10.17 -16.61 8.84
C TRP A 194 -8.64 -16.69 8.91
N LYS A 195 -7.94 -16.16 7.89
CA LYS A 195 -6.47 -16.13 7.83
C LYS A 195 -5.89 -15.21 8.89
N CYS A 196 -6.44 -14.00 9.08
CA CYS A 196 -6.02 -13.10 10.15
C CYS A 196 -6.14 -13.77 11.53
N SER A 197 -7.25 -14.48 11.76
CA SER A 197 -7.48 -15.24 12.99
C SER A 197 -6.49 -16.40 13.15
N TYR A 198 -6.20 -17.14 12.07
CA TYR A 198 -5.20 -18.22 12.05
C TYR A 198 -3.81 -17.70 12.48
N PHE A 199 -3.39 -16.55 11.96
CA PHE A 199 -2.09 -15.96 12.25
C PHE A 199 -2.05 -15.14 13.55
N GLY A 200 -3.19 -14.96 14.24
CA GLY A 200 -3.25 -14.14 15.45
C GLY A 200 -2.89 -12.67 15.19
N ILE A 201 -3.30 -12.16 14.03
CA ILE A 201 -3.14 -10.77 13.61
C ILE A 201 -4.49 -10.08 13.52
N VAL A 202 -4.45 -8.75 13.60
CA VAL A 202 -5.61 -7.89 13.41
C VAL A 202 -6.20 -8.03 12.02
N LYS A 203 -7.51 -7.75 11.90
CA LYS A 203 -8.18 -7.71 10.61
C LYS A 203 -7.58 -6.66 9.69
N GLU A 204 -7.67 -6.93 8.40
CA GLU A 204 -7.34 -5.95 7.36
C GLU A 204 -8.18 -4.68 7.51
N ARG A 205 -7.61 -3.56 7.07
CA ARG A 205 -8.31 -2.27 6.98
C ARG A 205 -7.85 -1.59 5.71
N PHE A 206 -8.70 -1.59 4.69
CA PHE A 206 -8.36 -1.08 3.36
C PHE A 206 -9.57 -0.41 2.71
N LYS A 207 -9.40 0.13 1.50
CA LYS A 207 -10.44 0.86 0.75
C LYS A 207 -10.96 2.10 1.48
N MET A 208 -10.14 2.72 2.33
CA MET A 208 -10.49 3.95 3.03
C MET A 208 -10.51 5.12 2.06
N VAL A 209 -11.65 5.81 1.94
CA VAL A 209 -11.76 7.01 1.09
C VAL A 209 -10.85 8.12 1.61
N ILE A 210 -10.00 8.64 0.72
CA ILE A 210 -8.91 9.56 1.08
C ILE A 210 -9.34 11.00 1.33
N TRP A 211 -10.57 11.36 0.98
CA TRP A 211 -11.09 12.69 1.22
C TRP A 211 -11.56 12.88 2.66
N GLU A 212 -11.36 14.10 3.18
CA GLU A 212 -11.94 14.58 4.44
C GLU A 212 -13.43 14.93 4.30
#